data_AF-A0A8J6XIG8-F1
#
_entry.id   AF-A0A8J6XIG8-F1
#
_cell.length_a   1.000
_cell.length_b   1.000
_cell.length_c   1.000
_cell.angle_alpha   90.00
_cell.angle_beta   90.00
_cell.angle_gamma   90.00
#
_symmetry.space_group_name_H-M   'P 1'
#
loop_
_entity.id
_entity.type
_entity.pdbx_description
1 polymer ?
#
loop_
_entity_poly.entity_id
_entity_poly.type
_entity_poly.pdbx_seq_one_letter_code
_entity_poly.pdbx_strand_id
1 'polypeptide(L)'
;MILHLYKVGLVSLAAVVVSLGWGTAKANAQTAFETFEFKTSYKTAVEINPFNQEGMVRATITGENSDAPYGLNFFTSNTYGLLQPVTNPAIAKYNFNSDPGTFGLTGEPVFFDRYYGGANELFGKANDSAEINFETGTIKGGGTITIFDGTGIFQGATGTITFTQEDRLAPPGAPSQGEAVLSYSLRVPRAVPEPGTNASLIGLGVIGGGLVLRRRLQGIA
;
A
#
# COMPACT_ATOMS: atom_id res chain seq x y z
N MET A 1 89.20 22.31 -12.69
CA MET A 1 89.00 21.13 -13.56
C MET A 1 87.79 20.37 -13.04
N ILE A 2 86.77 20.23 -13.88
CA ILE A 2 85.57 19.37 -13.79
C ILE A 2 84.45 19.81 -12.80
N LEU A 3 83.31 20.18 -13.40
CA LEU A 3 81.99 20.33 -12.78
C LEU A 3 80.98 19.49 -13.60
N HIS A 4 80.13 18.74 -12.88
CA HIS A 4 78.73 18.37 -13.19
C HIS A 4 78.38 17.48 -14.41
N LEU A 5 77.56 16.43 -14.22
CA LEU A 5 76.08 16.51 -14.35
C LEU A 5 75.38 15.16 -14.00
N TYR A 6 74.23 15.28 -13.34
CA TYR A 6 73.24 14.27 -12.92
C TYR A 6 72.57 13.48 -14.07
N LYS A 7 72.31 12.17 -13.87
CA LYS A 7 71.11 11.39 -14.30
C LYS A 7 71.06 10.15 -13.37
N VAL A 8 69.97 9.74 -12.72
CA VAL A 8 68.70 9.22 -13.26
C VAL A 8 67.67 9.24 -12.12
N GLY A 9 66.50 9.83 -12.37
CA GLY A 9 65.40 9.82 -11.40
C GLY A 9 64.12 10.31 -12.05
N LEU A 10 63.50 9.46 -12.87
CA LEU A 10 62.20 9.73 -13.49
C LEU A 10 61.59 8.40 -13.95
N VAL A 11 60.89 7.71 -13.05
CA VAL A 11 59.75 6.85 -13.42
C VAL A 11 58.70 6.99 -12.32
N SER A 12 58.07 8.17 -12.28
CA SER A 12 56.73 8.30 -11.70
C SER A 12 55.73 8.28 -12.87
N LEU A 13 54.56 7.70 -12.61
CA LEU A 13 53.35 7.77 -13.44
C LEU A 13 53.16 6.70 -14.55
N ALA A 14 53.22 5.41 -14.22
CA ALA A 14 52.61 4.38 -15.08
C ALA A 14 52.17 3.12 -14.30
N ALA A 15 51.26 3.26 -13.33
CA ALA A 15 50.49 2.12 -12.77
C ALA A 15 49.29 2.56 -11.88
N VAL A 16 48.59 3.66 -12.19
CA VAL A 16 47.33 4.02 -11.48
C VAL A 16 46.09 3.58 -12.26
N VAL A 17 46.26 2.95 -13.42
CA VAL A 17 45.15 2.39 -14.20
C VAL A 17 45.29 0.88 -14.17
N VAL A 18 44.18 0.18 -13.94
CA VAL A 18 44.02 -1.29 -13.75
C VAL A 18 43.88 -1.72 -12.28
N SER A 19 42.77 -1.33 -11.65
CA SER A 19 42.05 -2.18 -10.69
C SER A 19 40.65 -1.64 -10.31
N LEU A 20 40.26 -0.44 -10.76
CA LEU A 20 38.87 0.06 -10.62
C LEU A 20 37.84 -0.61 -11.57
N GLY A 21 38.18 -1.76 -12.15
CA GLY A 21 37.41 -2.38 -13.24
C GLY A 21 36.50 -3.54 -12.87
N TRP A 22 36.58 -4.12 -11.67
CA TRP A 22 35.78 -5.30 -11.31
C TRP A 22 35.02 -5.10 -10.01
N GLY A 23 33.72 -4.94 -10.15
CA GLY A 23 32.78 -4.99 -9.05
C GLY A 23 32.17 -3.65 -8.67
N THR A 24 31.70 -2.84 -9.63
CA THR A 24 30.48 -2.08 -9.34
C THR A 24 29.36 -3.11 -9.21
N ALA A 25 29.26 -3.74 -8.03
CA ALA A 25 28.01 -4.36 -7.63
C ALA A 25 26.96 -3.26 -7.80
N LYS A 26 26.11 -3.40 -8.80
CA LYS A 26 24.98 -2.50 -8.98
C LYS A 26 24.25 -2.52 -7.63
N ALA A 27 24.27 -1.40 -6.93
CA ALA A 27 23.37 -1.20 -5.82
C ALA A 27 21.96 -1.20 -6.43
N ASN A 28 21.34 -2.37 -6.47
CA ASN A 28 19.92 -2.45 -6.73
C ASN A 28 19.28 -1.67 -5.58
N ALA A 29 18.70 -0.52 -5.89
CA ALA A 29 17.84 0.16 -4.94
C ALA A 29 16.72 -0.82 -4.59
N GLN A 30 16.85 -1.49 -3.45
CA GLN A 30 15.82 -2.37 -2.95
C GLN A 30 14.64 -1.47 -2.61
N THR A 31 13.53 -1.64 -3.33
CA THR A 31 12.31 -0.91 -3.01
C THR A 31 11.85 -1.37 -1.63
N ALA A 32 11.69 -0.42 -0.71
CA ALA A 32 11.24 -0.69 0.66
C ALA A 32 9.80 -1.25 0.73
N PHE A 33 9.11 -1.28 -0.42
CA PHE A 33 7.74 -1.75 -0.55
C PHE A 33 7.60 -2.73 -1.70
N GLU A 34 6.69 -3.67 -1.50
CA GLU A 34 5.99 -4.41 -2.54
C GLU A 34 4.70 -3.68 -2.91
N THR A 35 4.38 -3.62 -4.20
CA THR A 35 3.14 -2.99 -4.66
C THR A 35 2.19 -4.05 -5.22
N PHE A 36 0.92 -3.99 -4.84
CA PHE A 36 -0.15 -4.82 -5.39
C PHE A 36 -1.20 -3.93 -6.04
N GLU A 37 -1.43 -4.16 -7.33
CA GLU A 37 -2.43 -3.44 -8.13
C GLU A 37 -3.33 -4.47 -8.79
N PHE A 38 -4.62 -4.47 -8.46
CA PHE A 38 -5.57 -5.40 -9.07
C PHE A 38 -6.99 -4.87 -9.02
N LYS A 39 -7.86 -5.43 -9.87
CA LYS A 39 -9.27 -5.08 -9.98
C LYS A 39 -10.12 -6.33 -9.89
N THR A 40 -11.23 -6.27 -9.17
CA THR A 40 -12.17 -7.39 -9.06
C THR A 40 -13.59 -6.89 -8.81
N SER A 41 -14.58 -7.70 -9.16
CA SER A 41 -16.01 -7.43 -8.89
C SER A 41 -16.51 -8.30 -7.75
N TYR A 42 -17.48 -7.82 -6.99
CA TYR A 42 -18.19 -8.59 -5.96
C TYR A 42 -19.69 -8.45 -6.16
N LYS A 43 -20.42 -9.54 -5.92
CA LYS A 43 -21.86 -9.46 -5.72
C LYS A 43 -22.12 -8.83 -4.36
N THR A 44 -22.96 -7.81 -4.30
CA THR A 44 -23.20 -7.02 -3.10
C THR A 44 -24.58 -7.25 -2.53
N ALA A 45 -24.66 -7.21 -1.20
CA ALA A 45 -25.89 -7.05 -0.43
C ALA A 45 -25.76 -5.80 0.44
N VAL A 46 -26.74 -4.91 0.35
CA VAL A 46 -26.75 -3.59 1.00
C VAL A 46 -27.97 -3.45 1.89
N GLU A 47 -27.72 -3.13 3.15
CA GLU A 47 -28.75 -2.75 4.12
C GLU A 47 -28.51 -1.31 4.55
N ILE A 48 -29.54 -0.45 4.43
CA ILE A 48 -29.51 0.93 4.88
C ILE A 48 -30.64 1.12 5.88
N ASN A 49 -30.28 1.39 7.13
CA ASN A 49 -31.23 1.48 8.24
C ASN A 49 -31.18 2.87 8.88
N PRO A 50 -32.31 3.45 9.31
CA PRO A 50 -32.33 4.69 10.07
C PRO A 50 -31.46 4.59 11.34
N PHE A 51 -30.82 5.68 11.73
CA PHE A 51 -29.92 5.69 12.88
C PHE A 51 -29.94 6.99 13.66
N ASN A 52 -30.17 6.90 14.98
CA ASN A 52 -30.15 7.95 16.01
C ASN A 52 -31.06 9.17 15.77
N GLN A 53 -30.95 9.84 14.62
CA GLN A 53 -31.62 11.10 14.31
C GLN A 53 -32.06 11.17 12.84
N GLU A 54 -32.91 12.13 12.53
CA GLU A 54 -33.43 12.35 11.17
C GLU A 54 -32.29 12.61 10.17
N GLY A 55 -32.40 12.03 8.98
CA GLY A 55 -31.39 12.14 7.92
C GLY A 55 -30.12 11.31 8.14
N MET A 56 -29.97 10.65 9.30
CA MET A 56 -28.86 9.75 9.56
C MET A 56 -29.25 8.29 9.36
N VAL A 57 -28.35 7.54 8.74
CA VAL A 57 -28.50 6.10 8.49
C VAL A 57 -27.23 5.36 8.87
N ARG A 58 -27.35 4.05 9.07
CA ARG A 58 -26.23 3.12 8.99
C ARG A 58 -26.37 2.29 7.74
N ALA A 59 -25.27 2.14 7.02
CA ALA A 59 -25.17 1.20 5.91
C ALA A 59 -24.26 0.05 6.30
N THR A 60 -24.72 -1.17 6.02
CA THR A 60 -23.93 -2.38 6.06
C THR A 60 -23.92 -2.98 4.67
N ILE A 61 -22.72 -3.16 4.13
CA ILE A 61 -22.51 -3.73 2.81
C ILE A 61 -21.66 -4.98 2.95
N THR A 62 -22.12 -6.08 2.36
CA THR A 62 -21.32 -7.30 2.24
C THR A 62 -21.10 -7.61 0.77
N GLY A 63 -19.91 -8.09 0.44
CA GLY A 63 -19.58 -8.54 -0.91
C GLY A 63 -19.06 -9.96 -0.94
N GLU A 64 -19.32 -10.68 -2.04
CA GLU A 64 -18.83 -12.03 -2.28
C GLU A 64 -18.29 -12.19 -3.71
N ASN A 65 -17.11 -12.80 -3.82
CA ASN A 65 -16.50 -13.28 -5.06
C ASN A 65 -15.50 -14.43 -4.78
N SER A 66 -15.84 -15.65 -5.20
CA SER A 66 -14.97 -16.83 -5.07
C SER A 66 -13.64 -16.72 -5.82
N ASP A 67 -13.58 -15.87 -6.85
CA ASP A 67 -12.43 -15.74 -7.74
C ASP A 67 -11.59 -14.49 -7.41
N ALA A 68 -11.89 -13.81 -6.30
CA ALA A 68 -11.13 -12.64 -5.86
C ALA A 68 -9.65 -12.99 -5.61
N PRO A 69 -8.70 -12.18 -6.12
CA PRO A 69 -7.27 -12.42 -5.92
C PRO A 69 -6.89 -12.50 -4.44
N TYR A 70 -5.83 -13.27 -4.17
CA TYR A 70 -5.20 -13.37 -2.84
C TYR A 70 -6.12 -13.90 -1.72
N GLY A 71 -7.25 -14.52 -2.06
CA GLY A 71 -8.19 -15.08 -1.08
C GLY A 71 -9.04 -14.01 -0.38
N LEU A 72 -9.20 -12.84 -1.00
CA LEU A 72 -10.08 -11.77 -0.51
C LEU A 72 -11.53 -12.02 -0.96
N ASN A 73 -12.07 -13.21 -0.72
CA ASN A 73 -13.32 -13.66 -1.31
C ASN A 73 -14.57 -12.90 -0.83
N PHE A 74 -14.49 -12.30 0.35
CA PHE A 74 -15.58 -11.63 1.00
C PHE A 74 -15.13 -10.25 1.47
N PHE A 75 -16.09 -9.33 1.56
CA PHE A 75 -15.89 -8.13 2.35
C PHE A 75 -17.10 -7.77 3.18
N THR A 76 -16.85 -7.00 4.24
CA THR A 76 -17.88 -6.33 5.03
C THR A 76 -17.46 -4.89 5.25
N SER A 77 -18.36 -3.96 4.96
CA SER A 77 -18.19 -2.52 5.17
C SER A 77 -19.35 -1.99 6.01
N ASN A 78 -19.03 -1.16 6.99
CA ASN A 78 -20.03 -0.49 7.83
C ASN A 78 -19.73 1.01 7.85
N THR A 79 -20.76 1.81 7.62
CA THR A 79 -20.62 3.26 7.57
C THR A 79 -21.83 3.95 8.20
N TYR A 80 -21.61 5.19 8.63
CA TYR A 80 -22.67 6.15 8.92
C TYR A 80 -22.96 6.94 7.66
N GLY A 81 -24.21 7.24 7.39
CA GLY A 81 -24.64 8.05 6.25
C GLY A 81 -25.39 9.28 6.68
N LEU A 82 -25.10 10.42 6.06
CA LEU A 82 -25.84 11.67 6.23
C LEU A 82 -26.53 12.05 4.93
N LEU A 83 -27.85 12.17 4.99
CA LEU A 83 -28.69 12.62 3.89
C LEU A 83 -28.25 14.00 3.42
N GLN A 84 -28.04 14.12 2.12
CA GLN A 84 -27.68 15.34 1.44
C GLN A 84 -28.94 16.07 0.96
N PRO A 85 -28.96 17.41 0.98
CA PRO A 85 -30.03 18.17 0.36
C PRO A 85 -30.15 17.84 -1.13
N VAL A 86 -31.36 17.56 -1.57
CA VAL A 86 -31.69 17.23 -2.97
C VAL A 86 -32.97 17.97 -3.36
N THR A 87 -33.06 18.37 -4.63
CA THR A 87 -34.24 19.06 -5.18
C THR A 87 -35.27 18.11 -5.77
N ASN A 88 -34.84 16.91 -6.21
CA ASN A 88 -35.70 15.89 -6.76
C ASN A 88 -36.20 14.96 -5.64
N PRO A 89 -37.51 14.92 -5.33
CA PRO A 89 -38.05 14.04 -4.28
C PRO A 89 -37.96 12.55 -4.62
N ALA A 90 -37.75 12.18 -5.88
CA ALA A 90 -37.51 10.79 -6.29
C ALA A 90 -36.08 10.30 -6.01
N ILE A 91 -35.20 11.17 -5.51
CA ILE A 91 -33.81 10.86 -5.25
C ILE A 91 -33.51 11.09 -3.77
N ALA A 92 -32.78 10.17 -3.14
CA ALA A 92 -32.10 10.41 -1.89
C ALA A 92 -30.60 10.24 -2.10
N LYS A 93 -29.81 11.22 -1.68
CA LYS A 93 -28.34 11.15 -1.78
C LYS A 93 -27.74 11.14 -0.39
N TYR A 94 -26.78 10.26 -0.15
CA TYR A 94 -26.09 10.15 1.13
C TYR A 94 -24.59 10.27 0.91
N ASN A 95 -23.92 10.95 1.84
CA ASN A 95 -22.48 10.79 2.03
C ASN A 95 -22.28 9.80 3.18
N PHE A 96 -21.39 8.84 3.01
CA PHE A 96 -21.07 7.89 4.07
C PHE A 96 -19.60 7.96 4.50
N ASN A 97 -19.37 7.61 5.75
CA ASN A 97 -18.04 7.51 6.33
C ASN A 97 -18.01 6.46 7.44
N SER A 98 -16.89 5.76 7.57
CA SER A 98 -16.66 4.86 8.70
C SER A 98 -16.38 5.60 10.01
N ASP A 99 -15.92 6.86 9.94
CA ASP A 99 -15.72 7.72 11.11
C ASP A 99 -16.95 8.62 11.34
N PRO A 100 -17.77 8.37 12.38
CA PRO A 100 -18.97 9.18 12.66
C PRO A 100 -18.64 10.65 12.99
N GLY A 101 -17.39 10.93 13.41
CA GLY A 101 -16.93 12.28 13.69
C GLY A 101 -16.97 13.20 12.48
N THR A 102 -16.94 12.68 11.25
CA THR A 102 -17.09 13.49 10.03
C THR A 102 -18.46 14.14 9.90
N PHE A 103 -19.46 13.61 10.61
CA PHE A 103 -20.82 14.14 10.67
C PHE A 103 -21.12 14.83 12.01
N GLY A 104 -20.09 15.08 12.83
CA GLY A 104 -20.24 15.74 14.14
C GLY A 104 -20.83 14.83 15.23
N LEU A 105 -20.95 13.53 14.98
CA LEU A 105 -21.38 12.57 16.00
C LEU A 105 -20.23 12.29 16.96
N THR A 106 -20.50 12.39 18.26
CA THR A 106 -19.53 12.10 19.32
C THR A 106 -19.99 10.89 20.12
N GLY A 107 -19.05 10.06 20.58
CA GLY A 107 -19.35 8.86 21.37
C GLY A 107 -19.73 7.62 20.56
N GLU A 108 -19.91 7.75 19.25
CA GLU A 108 -20.17 6.61 18.36
C GLU A 108 -18.86 5.92 17.94
N PRO A 109 -18.86 4.58 17.77
CA PRO A 109 -17.66 3.85 17.40
C PRO A 109 -17.28 4.13 15.93
N VAL A 110 -15.97 4.20 15.68
CA VAL A 110 -15.41 4.18 14.33
C VAL A 110 -15.52 2.76 13.77
N PHE A 111 -16.05 2.64 12.56
CA PHE A 111 -16.11 1.38 11.83
C PHE A 111 -14.86 1.13 10.99
N PHE A 112 -14.72 -0.11 10.55
CA PHE A 112 -13.68 -0.54 9.64
C PHE A 112 -14.26 -1.52 8.64
N ASP A 113 -13.70 -1.49 7.44
CA ASP A 113 -13.95 -2.47 6.41
C ASP A 113 -12.99 -3.64 6.59
N ARG A 114 -13.45 -4.84 6.25
CA ARG A 114 -12.66 -6.06 6.28
C ARG A 114 -12.84 -6.82 4.98
N TYR A 115 -11.72 -7.18 4.35
CA TYR A 115 -11.65 -8.06 3.18
C TYR A 115 -10.99 -9.37 3.59
N TYR A 116 -11.60 -10.52 3.33
CA TYR A 116 -11.21 -11.81 3.91
C TYR A 116 -11.69 -13.00 3.08
N GLY A 117 -11.33 -14.23 3.46
CA GLY A 117 -11.83 -15.47 2.84
C GLY A 117 -10.80 -16.60 2.82
N GLY A 118 -9.52 -16.23 2.72
CA GLY A 118 -8.38 -17.14 2.77
C GLY A 118 -7.38 -16.78 3.87
N ALA A 119 -6.09 -16.94 3.56
CA ALA A 119 -5.00 -16.68 4.51
C ALA A 119 -4.61 -15.20 4.66
N ASN A 120 -5.17 -14.32 3.81
CA ASN A 120 -4.84 -12.89 3.78
C ASN A 120 -6.09 -12.07 4.06
N GLU A 121 -5.90 -10.95 4.74
CA GLU A 121 -6.95 -9.97 5.00
C GLU A 121 -6.45 -8.54 4.76
N LEU A 122 -7.37 -7.63 4.51
CA LEU A 122 -7.13 -6.19 4.48
C LEU A 122 -8.14 -5.47 5.38
N PHE A 123 -7.67 -4.43 6.05
CA PHE A 123 -8.48 -3.58 6.92
C PHE A 123 -8.46 -2.13 6.43
N GLY A 124 -9.64 -1.53 6.32
CA GLY A 124 -9.79 -0.20 5.74
C GLY A 124 -10.84 0.67 6.43
N LYS A 125 -10.91 1.93 6.01
CA LYS A 125 -11.97 2.86 6.38
C LYS A 125 -12.60 3.47 5.14
N ALA A 126 -13.91 3.41 5.04
CA ALA A 126 -14.67 3.93 3.91
C ALA A 126 -14.94 5.44 4.03
N ASN A 127 -14.93 6.07 2.86
CA ASN A 127 -15.42 7.42 2.61
C ASN A 127 -16.05 7.42 1.21
N ASP A 128 -17.37 7.51 1.15
CA ASP A 128 -18.12 7.24 -0.06
C ASP A 128 -19.43 8.04 -0.14
N SER A 129 -20.17 7.84 -1.24
CA SER A 129 -21.49 8.42 -1.43
C SER A 129 -22.37 7.49 -2.25
N ALA A 130 -23.68 7.58 -2.03
CA ALA A 130 -24.66 6.87 -2.85
C ALA A 130 -25.86 7.75 -3.20
N GLU A 131 -26.42 7.47 -4.36
CA GLU A 131 -27.68 8.00 -4.85
C GLU A 131 -28.69 6.86 -4.94
N ILE A 132 -29.81 7.00 -4.25
CA ILE A 132 -30.96 6.10 -4.32
C ILE A 132 -32.00 6.79 -5.19
N ASN A 133 -32.36 6.15 -6.30
CA ASN A 133 -33.41 6.61 -7.19
C ASN A 133 -34.64 5.70 -7.03
N PHE A 134 -35.72 6.26 -6.48
CA PHE A 134 -36.95 5.55 -6.18
C PHE A 134 -37.81 5.29 -7.42
N GLU A 135 -37.65 6.06 -8.50
CA GLU A 135 -38.36 5.83 -9.77
C GLU A 135 -37.77 4.66 -10.55
N THR A 136 -36.45 4.56 -10.62
CA THR A 136 -35.76 3.47 -11.32
C THR A 136 -35.52 2.25 -10.45
N GLY A 137 -35.70 2.38 -9.13
CA GLY A 137 -35.43 1.32 -8.16
C GLY A 137 -33.96 0.93 -8.13
N THR A 138 -33.06 1.91 -8.21
CA THR A 138 -31.60 1.68 -8.25
C THR A 138 -30.86 2.45 -7.18
N ILE A 139 -29.80 1.84 -6.66
CA ILE A 139 -28.80 2.49 -5.82
C ILE A 139 -27.52 2.57 -6.63
N LYS A 140 -26.91 3.75 -6.73
CA LYS A 140 -25.62 3.96 -7.39
C LYS A 140 -24.67 4.61 -6.41
N GLY A 141 -23.57 3.92 -6.12
CA GLY A 141 -22.60 4.36 -5.13
C GLY A 141 -21.18 4.31 -5.65
N GLY A 142 -20.30 4.97 -4.92
CA GLY A 142 -18.88 4.90 -5.17
C GLY A 142 -18.10 5.72 -4.16
N GLY A 143 -16.81 5.42 -4.06
CA GLY A 143 -15.96 6.09 -3.10
C GLY A 143 -14.60 5.44 -2.98
N THR A 144 -13.99 5.69 -1.82
CA THR A 144 -12.63 5.27 -1.51
C THR A 144 -12.58 4.63 -0.15
N ILE A 145 -11.75 3.61 -0.03
CA ILE A 145 -11.46 2.92 1.22
C ILE A 145 -9.97 3.06 1.46
N THR A 146 -9.60 3.63 2.60
CA THR A 146 -8.20 3.81 2.99
C THR A 146 -7.74 2.58 3.74
N ILE A 147 -6.79 1.85 3.18
CA ILE A 147 -6.19 0.67 3.80
C ILE A 147 -5.11 1.10 4.78
N PHE A 148 -5.20 0.59 6.01
CA PHE A 148 -4.27 0.91 7.09
C PHE A 148 -3.52 -0.30 7.65
N ASP A 149 -4.00 -1.51 7.38
CA ASP A 149 -3.29 -2.74 7.74
C ASP A 149 -3.84 -3.95 6.95
N GLY A 150 -3.20 -5.10 7.14
CA GLY A 150 -3.64 -6.40 6.63
C GLY A 150 -2.94 -7.55 7.34
N THR A 151 -3.21 -8.77 6.88
CA THR A 151 -2.56 -10.00 7.38
C THR A 151 -1.96 -10.82 6.24
N GLY A 152 -1.12 -11.78 6.59
CA GLY A 152 -0.48 -12.65 5.61
C GLY A 152 0.47 -11.87 4.71
N ILE A 153 0.29 -11.97 3.39
CA ILE A 153 1.12 -11.20 2.43
C ILE A 153 0.87 -9.69 2.49
N PHE A 154 -0.20 -9.26 3.17
CA PHE A 154 -0.57 -7.86 3.33
C PHE A 154 -0.26 -7.31 4.73
N GLN A 155 0.59 -7.97 5.50
CA GLN A 155 0.98 -7.48 6.83
C GLN A 155 1.56 -6.05 6.76
N GLY A 156 0.95 -5.10 7.45
CA GLY A 156 1.37 -3.68 7.41
C GLY A 156 1.03 -2.98 6.10
N ALA A 157 0.09 -3.52 5.31
CA ALA A 157 -0.33 -2.91 4.06
C ALA A 157 -0.92 -1.50 4.28
N THR A 158 -0.57 -0.59 3.39
CA THR A 158 -1.19 0.74 3.27
C THR A 158 -1.66 0.94 1.83
N GLY A 159 -2.65 1.79 1.61
CA GLY A 159 -3.07 2.09 0.25
C GLY A 159 -4.53 2.49 0.15
N THR A 160 -5.09 2.33 -1.03
CA THR A 160 -6.47 2.69 -1.32
C THR A 160 -7.18 1.61 -2.13
N ILE A 161 -8.48 1.49 -1.88
CA ILE A 161 -9.40 0.82 -2.80
C ILE A 161 -10.36 1.89 -3.31
N THR A 162 -10.51 1.99 -4.62
CA THR A 162 -11.57 2.80 -5.22
C THR A 162 -12.66 1.87 -5.73
N PHE A 163 -13.92 2.30 -5.62
CA PHE A 163 -15.03 1.45 -6.05
C PHE A 163 -16.17 2.22 -6.67
N THR A 164 -16.91 1.50 -7.50
CA THR A 164 -18.23 1.88 -8.02
C THR A 164 -19.18 0.72 -7.76
N GLN A 165 -20.44 1.03 -7.48
CA GLN A 165 -21.45 0.04 -7.15
C GLN A 165 -22.79 0.42 -7.77
N GLU A 166 -23.51 -0.57 -8.29
CA GLU A 166 -24.88 -0.44 -8.75
C GLU A 166 -25.72 -1.60 -8.20
N ASP A 167 -26.77 -1.27 -7.45
CA ASP A 167 -27.70 -2.24 -6.87
C ASP A 167 -29.13 -1.98 -7.30
N ARG A 168 -29.94 -3.04 -7.24
CA ARG A 168 -31.39 -2.96 -7.30
C ARG A 168 -31.95 -2.77 -5.91
N LEU A 169 -32.73 -1.71 -5.76
CA LEU A 169 -33.40 -1.38 -4.51
C LEU A 169 -34.38 -2.51 -4.16
N ALA A 170 -34.17 -3.11 -2.99
CA ALA A 170 -35.04 -4.16 -2.48
C ALA A 170 -36.30 -3.59 -1.81
N PRO A 171 -37.36 -4.40 -1.66
CA PRO A 171 -38.49 -4.05 -0.82
C PRO A 171 -38.05 -3.79 0.64
N PRO A 172 -38.86 -3.04 1.42
CA PRO A 172 -38.56 -2.80 2.83
C PRO A 172 -38.32 -4.10 3.61
N GLY A 173 -37.22 -4.16 4.36
CA GLY A 173 -36.85 -5.31 5.19
C GLY A 173 -36.02 -6.39 4.48
N ALA A 174 -35.67 -6.21 3.20
CA ALA A 174 -34.74 -7.07 2.48
C ALA A 174 -33.50 -6.28 2.01
N PRO A 175 -32.32 -6.91 1.93
CA PRO A 175 -31.11 -6.26 1.43
C PRO A 175 -31.20 -6.00 -0.07
N SER A 176 -30.79 -4.80 -0.50
CA SER A 176 -30.63 -4.46 -1.91
C SER A 176 -29.45 -5.23 -2.50
N GLN A 177 -29.56 -5.68 -3.75
CA GLN A 177 -28.58 -6.59 -4.36
C GLN A 177 -27.98 -6.00 -5.62
N GLY A 178 -26.69 -6.20 -5.84
CA GLY A 178 -26.00 -5.62 -6.98
C GLY A 178 -24.60 -6.15 -7.23
N GLU A 179 -23.81 -5.29 -7.87
CA GLU A 179 -22.40 -5.54 -8.13
C GLU A 179 -21.57 -4.30 -7.76
N ALA A 180 -20.47 -4.53 -7.05
CA ALA A 180 -19.44 -3.54 -6.81
C ALA A 180 -18.14 -3.93 -7.53
N VAL A 181 -17.55 -2.96 -8.21
CA VAL A 181 -16.27 -3.10 -8.90
C VAL A 181 -15.21 -2.35 -8.11
N LEU A 182 -14.22 -3.08 -7.57
CA LEU A 182 -13.18 -2.56 -6.69
C LEU A 182 -11.82 -2.58 -7.40
N SER A 183 -11.08 -1.47 -7.30
CA SER A 183 -9.70 -1.32 -7.79
C SER A 183 -8.76 -1.05 -6.61
N TYR A 184 -7.79 -1.93 -6.40
CA TYR A 184 -6.89 -1.95 -5.26
C TYR A 184 -5.53 -1.39 -5.68
N SER A 185 -4.98 -0.48 -4.87
CA SER A 185 -3.61 0.03 -4.96
C SER A 185 -2.97 -0.04 -3.58
N LEU A 186 -2.12 -1.05 -3.36
CA LEU A 186 -1.58 -1.39 -2.05
C LEU A 186 -0.06 -1.36 -2.04
N ARG A 187 0.51 -1.00 -0.89
CA ARG A 187 1.94 -1.05 -0.60
C ARG A 187 2.18 -1.82 0.69
N VAL A 188 3.00 -2.84 0.62
CA VAL A 188 3.39 -3.68 1.75
C VAL A 188 4.87 -3.46 2.05
N PRO A 189 5.26 -3.10 3.28
CA PRO A 189 6.66 -2.99 3.65
C PRO A 189 7.41 -4.30 3.43
N ARG A 190 8.58 -4.23 2.80
CA ARG A 190 9.51 -5.36 2.73
C ARG A 190 10.61 -5.19 3.77
N ALA A 191 11.05 -6.30 4.35
CA ALA A 191 12.30 -6.30 5.09
C ALA A 191 13.45 -5.96 4.12
N VAL A 192 14.13 -4.84 4.36
CA VAL A 192 15.31 -4.43 3.58
C VAL A 192 16.53 -5.11 4.22
N PRO A 193 17.25 -6.00 3.50
CA PRO A 193 18.50 -6.55 3.98
C PRO A 193 19.48 -5.45 4.37
N GLU A 194 19.99 -5.48 5.60
CA GLU A 194 21.08 -4.57 5.98
C GLU A 194 22.32 -4.83 5.10
N PRO A 195 23.09 -3.80 4.70
CA PRO A 195 24.36 -3.99 4.02
C PRO A 195 25.28 -4.83 4.92
N GLY A 196 25.48 -6.09 4.54
CA GLY A 196 26.27 -7.02 5.35
C GLY A 196 27.66 -6.47 5.64
N THR A 197 28.02 -6.43 6.92
CA THR A 197 29.31 -5.95 7.48
C THR A 197 30.55 -6.61 6.83
N ASN A 198 30.36 -7.72 6.12
CA ASN A 198 31.42 -8.49 5.46
C ASN A 198 32.07 -7.74 4.28
N ALA A 199 31.38 -6.84 3.59
CA ALA A 199 31.97 -6.07 2.50
C ALA A 199 33.02 -5.06 3.01
N SER A 200 32.81 -4.51 4.21
CA SER A 200 33.70 -3.51 4.83
C SER A 200 34.96 -4.15 5.43
N LEU A 201 34.85 -5.36 5.99
CA LEU A 201 35.96 -6.08 6.64
C LEU A 201 36.97 -6.66 5.64
N ILE A 202 36.53 -7.11 4.46
CA ILE A 202 37.44 -7.60 3.41
C ILE A 202 38.30 -6.45 2.86
N GLY A 203 37.74 -5.24 2.75
CA GLY A 203 38.49 -4.05 2.29
C GLY A 203 39.62 -3.64 3.24
N LEU A 204 39.40 -3.71 4.55
CA LEU A 204 40.43 -3.36 5.55
C LEU A 204 41.52 -4.44 5.69
N GLY A 205 41.17 -5.72 5.53
CA GLY A 205 42.13 -6.83 5.61
C GLY A 205 43.17 -6.82 4.48
N VAL A 206 42.76 -6.46 3.26
CA VAL A 206 43.66 -6.40 2.08
C VAL A 206 44.66 -5.23 2.20
N ILE A 207 44.22 -4.09 2.73
CA ILE A 207 45.11 -2.92 2.95
C ILE A 207 46.11 -3.21 4.09
N GLY A 208 45.65 -3.81 5.20
CA GLY A 208 46.50 -4.16 6.34
C GLY A 208 47.55 -5.23 6.01
N GLY A 209 47.17 -6.30 5.31
CA GLY A 209 48.07 -7.37 4.90
C GLY A 209 49.15 -6.92 3.90
N GLY A 210 48.79 -6.04 2.96
CA GLY A 210 49.72 -5.50 1.96
C GLY A 210 50.83 -4.63 2.56
N LEU A 211 50.54 -3.84 3.60
CA LEU A 211 51.51 -2.96 4.26
C LEU A 211 52.54 -3.74 5.10
N VAL A 212 52.15 -4.86 5.71
CA VAL A 212 53.06 -5.70 6.50
C VAL A 212 54.02 -6.48 5.61
N LEU A 213 53.56 -6.95 4.44
CA LEU A 213 54.43 -7.65 3.49
C LEU A 213 55.49 -6.72 2.89
N ARG A 214 55.12 -5.46 2.61
CA ARG A 214 56.04 -4.45 2.07
C ARG A 214 57.13 -4.05 3.06
N ARG A 215 56.82 -4.00 4.37
CA ARG A 215 57.81 -3.72 5.41
C ARG A 215 58.80 -4.87 5.64
N ARG A 216 58.38 -6.13 5.45
CA ARG A 216 59.30 -7.28 5.54
C ARG A 216 60.27 -7.38 4.36
N LEU A 217 59.84 -6.98 3.17
CA LEU A 217 60.70 -6.99 1.98
C LEU A 217 61.68 -5.81 1.90
N GLN A 218 61.45 -4.73 2.65
CA GLN A 218 62.34 -3.57 2.74
C GLN A 218 63.31 -3.60 3.94
N GLY A 219 63.24 -4.63 4.78
CA GLY A 219 64.12 -4.83 5.95
C GLY A 219 65.24 -5.86 5.74
N ILE A 220 65.45 -6.34 4.52
CA ILE A 220 66.59 -7.18 4.14
C ILE A 220 67.37 -6.42 3.06
N ALA A 221 68.23 -5.50 3.51
CA ALA A 221 69.38 -4.97 2.81
C ALA A 221 70.36 -4.42 3.85
#